data_AF-A0A838V4A5-F1
#
_entry.id   AF-A0A838V4A5-F1
#
_cell.length_a   1.000
_cell.length_b   1.000
_cell.length_c   1.000
_cell.angle_alpha   90.00
_cell.angle_beta   90.00
_cell.angle_gamma   90.00
#
_symmetry.space_group_name_H-M   'P 1'
#
loop_
_entity.id
_entity.type
_entity.pdbx_description
1 polymer ?
#
loop_
_entity_poly.entity_id
_entity_poly.type
_entity_poly.pdbx_seq_one_letter_code
_entity_poly.pdbx_strand_id
1 'polypeptide(L)'
;MRSPKQLTAALTLLALLALVATGCGGGGSSESTATTEKKAETTPTLSKEQLITQGDAICAEVNVAVGSVSSSAADTQGQIEQVSDLYTGMVSRLQALGTPTEDASTYANFMAAAEELSKVEGEAKLAAEREDTTALGEAATKAAPALENFETTASVFGFEECSEGPHAVTAAPGVSSEGEVEEGGVEAEIEEVPEAEIEEEVVPEEEVAPETGGAGGEIEEAAPEEAPEEGGSSGGVGPG
;
A
#
# COMPACT_ATOMS: atom_id res chain seq x y z
N MET A 1 -3.96 14.52 40.91
CA MET A 1 -5.39 14.87 41.03
C MET A 1 -6.00 14.73 39.64
N ARG A 2 -6.82 13.69 39.43
CA ARG A 2 -7.50 13.39 38.17
C ARG A 2 -8.83 14.14 38.15
N SER A 3 -9.07 14.95 37.13
CA SER A 3 -10.35 15.65 36.92
C SER A 3 -11.15 14.95 35.81
N PRO A 4 -12.34 14.40 36.11
CA PRO A 4 -13.22 13.76 35.14
C PRO A 4 -14.41 14.69 34.81
N LYS A 5 -14.32 15.51 33.76
CA LYS A 5 -15.46 16.29 33.25
C LYS A 5 -15.28 16.64 31.77
N GLN A 6 -15.61 15.72 30.87
CA GLN A 6 -16.17 16.02 29.54
C GLN A 6 -16.82 14.74 28.97
N LEU A 7 -17.90 14.32 29.63
CA LEU A 7 -18.84 13.31 29.13
C LEU A 7 -20.15 14.08 28.92
N THR A 8 -20.77 13.95 27.75
CA THR A 8 -22.02 14.57 27.25
C THR A 8 -21.92 15.85 26.41
N ALA A 9 -21.90 15.70 25.09
CA ALA A 9 -22.72 16.47 24.15
C ALA A 9 -22.78 15.78 22.75
N ALA A 10 -23.98 15.30 22.38
CA ALA A 10 -24.60 15.11 21.05
C ALA A 10 -23.75 14.53 19.89
N LEU A 11 -24.03 13.38 19.26
CA LEU A 11 -25.27 12.66 18.92
C LEU A 11 -26.30 13.48 18.12
N THR A 12 -26.08 13.58 16.79
CA THR A 12 -27.11 13.52 15.71
C THR A 12 -26.50 13.75 14.31
N LEU A 13 -26.25 12.68 13.54
CA LEU A 13 -26.70 12.59 12.14
C LEU A 13 -26.67 11.12 11.69
N LEU A 14 -27.87 10.57 11.47
CA LEU A 14 -28.17 9.20 11.10
C LEU A 14 -29.02 9.25 9.82
N ALA A 15 -28.54 8.66 8.71
CA ALA A 15 -29.28 8.16 7.52
C ALA A 15 -28.25 8.00 6.38
N LEU A 16 -27.99 6.86 5.74
CA LEU A 16 -28.84 5.75 5.31
C LEU A 16 -28.09 4.41 5.47
N LEU A 17 -28.56 3.53 6.37
CA LEU A 17 -28.39 2.08 6.23
C LEU A 17 -29.75 1.42 6.48
N ALA A 18 -30.43 1.09 5.39
CA ALA A 18 -31.55 0.18 5.29
C ALA A 18 -31.27 -0.61 4.00
N LEU A 19 -31.32 -1.94 3.86
CA LEU A 19 -31.96 -3.08 4.52
C LEU A 19 -30.88 -4.22 4.56
N VAL A 20 -30.91 -5.29 5.37
CA VAL A 20 -32.02 -6.21 5.67
C VAL A 20 -31.75 -6.94 7.00
N ALA A 21 -32.78 -7.04 7.82
CA ALA A 21 -32.84 -7.85 9.03
C ALA A 21 -33.40 -9.26 8.74
N THR A 22 -33.04 -10.23 9.59
CA THR A 22 -33.86 -11.32 10.20
C THR A 22 -32.92 -12.50 10.51
N GLY A 23 -32.96 -13.22 11.62
CA GLY A 23 -33.81 -13.21 12.80
C GLY A 23 -33.42 -14.42 13.66
N CYS A 24 -33.40 -14.24 14.98
CA CYS A 24 -33.36 -15.27 16.00
C CYS A 24 -34.63 -16.15 15.93
N GLY A 25 -34.52 -17.47 16.09
CA GLY A 25 -35.71 -18.31 16.28
C GLY A 25 -35.44 -19.81 16.14
N GLY A 26 -35.37 -20.52 17.26
CA GLY A 26 -35.29 -21.98 17.29
C GLY A 26 -36.61 -22.68 16.99
N GLY A 27 -36.49 -23.97 16.66
CA GLY A 27 -37.52 -25.00 16.85
C GLY A 27 -38.47 -25.22 15.67
N GLY A 28 -38.25 -26.32 14.93
CA GLY A 28 -39.26 -26.89 14.04
C GLY A 28 -38.68 -27.75 12.92
N SER A 29 -38.63 -29.07 13.12
CA SER A 29 -38.40 -30.04 12.05
C SER A 29 -39.42 -29.86 10.93
N SER A 30 -38.95 -29.53 9.73
CA SER A 30 -39.62 -29.85 8.47
C SER A 30 -38.52 -29.98 7.42
N GLU A 31 -38.29 -31.23 7.04
CA GLU A 31 -37.46 -31.65 5.93
C GLU A 31 -38.04 -31.02 4.65
N SER A 32 -37.51 -29.86 4.27
CA SER A 32 -37.71 -29.25 2.97
C SER A 32 -36.34 -29.09 2.37
N THR A 33 -35.99 -30.01 1.46
CA THR A 33 -34.88 -29.86 0.52
C THR A 33 -35.14 -28.66 -0.36
N ALA A 34 -34.88 -27.46 0.17
CA ALA A 34 -34.69 -26.27 -0.61
C ALA A 34 -33.29 -26.37 -1.21
N THR A 35 -33.23 -26.68 -2.49
CA THR A 35 -32.04 -26.49 -3.31
C THR A 35 -31.72 -24.98 -3.29
N THR A 36 -30.87 -24.57 -2.36
CA THR A 36 -30.27 -23.24 -2.37
C THR A 36 -29.42 -23.16 -3.63
N GLU A 37 -29.97 -22.57 -4.70
CA GLU A 37 -29.17 -22.12 -5.83
C GLU A 37 -28.10 -21.18 -5.25
N LYS A 38 -26.85 -21.66 -5.26
CA LYS A 38 -25.67 -20.87 -4.95
C LYS A 38 -25.63 -19.75 -5.98
N LYS A 39 -26.17 -18.59 -5.62
CA LYS A 39 -26.04 -17.36 -6.41
C LYS A 39 -24.54 -17.14 -6.61
N ALA A 40 -24.06 -17.37 -7.82
CA ALA A 40 -22.70 -17.06 -8.17
C ALA A 40 -22.52 -15.55 -7.92
N GLU A 41 -21.66 -15.19 -6.97
CA GLU A 41 -21.22 -13.81 -6.80
C GLU A 41 -20.39 -13.47 -8.03
N THR A 42 -21.05 -12.92 -9.04
CA THR A 42 -20.37 -12.25 -10.15
C THR A 42 -19.82 -10.94 -9.59
N THR A 43 -18.50 -10.80 -9.53
CA THR A 43 -17.82 -9.54 -9.23
C THR A 43 -18.40 -8.44 -10.13
N PRO A 44 -18.70 -7.25 -9.60
CA PRO A 44 -19.21 -6.16 -10.42
C PRO A 44 -18.22 -5.87 -11.55
N THR A 45 -18.74 -5.72 -12.76
CA THR A 45 -17.95 -5.26 -13.91
C THR A 45 -18.26 -3.77 -14.10
N LEU A 46 -17.28 -2.93 -13.82
CA LEU A 46 -17.40 -1.47 -13.88
C LEU A 46 -16.82 -0.95 -15.19
N SER A 47 -17.28 0.23 -15.67
CA SER A 47 -16.52 0.98 -16.67
C SER A 47 -15.22 1.50 -16.06
N LYS A 48 -14.27 1.91 -16.91
CA LYS A 48 -13.00 2.48 -16.44
C LYS A 48 -13.23 3.70 -15.54
N GLU A 49 -14.09 4.63 -15.95
CA GLU A 49 -14.33 5.88 -15.21
C GLU A 49 -15.01 5.62 -13.85
N GLN A 50 -15.94 4.68 -13.79
CA GLN A 50 -16.61 4.29 -12.54
C GLN A 50 -15.64 3.63 -11.56
N LEU A 51 -14.70 2.84 -12.09
CA LEU A 51 -13.66 2.21 -11.31
C LEU A 51 -12.66 3.26 -10.80
N ILE A 52 -12.18 4.16 -11.66
CA ILE A 52 -11.31 5.29 -11.27
C ILE A 52 -11.94 6.10 -10.14
N THR A 53 -13.19 6.55 -10.34
CA THR A 53 -13.93 7.34 -9.34
C THR A 53 -14.00 6.63 -7.97
N GLN A 54 -14.28 5.33 -7.96
CA GLN A 54 -14.39 4.57 -6.71
C GLN A 54 -13.04 4.26 -6.08
N GLY A 55 -12.02 3.94 -6.89
CA GLY A 55 -10.68 3.68 -6.39
C GLY A 55 -10.01 4.94 -5.85
N ASP A 56 -10.19 6.09 -6.50
CA ASP A 56 -9.70 7.38 -6.00
C ASP A 56 -10.35 7.75 -4.67
N ALA A 57 -11.66 7.51 -4.51
CA ALA A 57 -12.31 7.72 -3.22
C ALA A 57 -11.73 6.83 -2.11
N ILE A 58 -11.36 5.59 -2.43
CA ILE A 58 -10.68 4.68 -1.49
C ILE A 58 -9.27 5.19 -1.14
N CYS A 59 -8.50 5.61 -2.14
CA CYS A 59 -7.14 6.12 -1.94
C CYS A 59 -7.14 7.44 -1.16
N ALA A 60 -8.05 8.37 -1.45
CA ALA A 60 -8.20 9.62 -0.70
C ALA A 60 -8.47 9.37 0.80
N GLU A 61 -9.36 8.43 1.12
CA GLU A 61 -9.64 8.04 2.51
C GLU A 61 -8.39 7.51 3.21
N VAL A 62 -7.62 6.67 2.52
CA VAL A 62 -6.39 6.06 3.03
C VAL A 62 -5.29 7.09 3.20
N ASN A 63 -5.09 7.97 2.22
CA ASN A 63 -4.09 9.04 2.27
C ASN A 63 -4.32 9.95 3.49
N VAL A 64 -5.58 10.34 3.73
CA VAL A 64 -5.97 11.11 4.92
C VAL A 64 -5.70 10.33 6.21
N ALA A 65 -6.04 9.04 6.24
CA ALA A 65 -5.82 8.19 7.41
C ALA A 65 -4.32 8.01 7.71
N VAL A 66 -3.50 7.71 6.71
CA VAL A 66 -2.04 7.57 6.84
C VAL A 66 -1.42 8.89 7.30
N GLY A 67 -1.80 10.03 6.71
CA GLY A 67 -1.36 11.35 7.15
C GLY A 67 -1.72 11.65 8.62
N SER A 68 -2.87 11.15 9.08
CA SER A 68 -3.31 11.27 10.48
C SER A 68 -2.51 10.37 11.43
N VAL A 69 -2.17 9.14 11.00
CA VAL A 69 -1.33 8.22 11.79
C VAL A 69 0.07 8.79 11.98
N SER A 70 0.68 9.32 10.92
CA SER A 70 2.00 9.97 10.96
C SER A 70 2.06 11.19 11.89
N SER A 71 0.90 11.84 12.10
CA SER A 71 0.77 12.99 13.01
C SER A 71 0.40 12.59 14.44
N SER A 72 0.16 11.30 14.71
CA SER A 72 -0.27 10.81 16.01
C SER A 72 0.90 10.65 16.99
N ALA A 73 0.61 10.68 18.28
CA ALA A 73 1.59 10.43 19.34
C ALA A 73 1.79 8.93 19.65
N ALA A 74 1.34 8.04 18.76
CA ALA A 74 1.58 6.60 18.90
C ALA A 74 3.09 6.30 18.82
N ASP A 75 3.54 5.24 19.48
CA ASP A 75 4.90 4.73 19.27
C ASP A 75 5.07 4.18 17.85
N THR A 76 6.32 4.05 17.41
CA THR A 76 6.67 3.65 16.04
C THR A 76 6.05 2.30 15.64
N GLN A 77 5.97 1.34 16.57
CA GLN A 77 5.38 0.03 16.28
C GLN A 77 3.87 0.19 16.01
N GLY A 78 3.17 0.89 16.90
CA GLY A 78 1.74 1.16 16.71
C GLY A 78 1.43 1.94 15.43
N GLN A 79 2.33 2.82 14.99
CA GLN A 79 2.19 3.53 13.70
C GLN A 79 2.35 2.58 12.51
N ILE A 80 3.37 1.70 12.53
CA ILE A 80 3.60 0.72 11.46
C ILE A 80 2.38 -0.19 11.32
N GLU A 81 1.88 -0.76 12.42
CA GLU A 81 0.70 -1.63 12.41
C GLU A 81 -0.52 -0.94 11.77
N GLN A 82 -0.77 0.33 12.12
CA GLN A 82 -1.88 1.12 11.58
C GLN A 82 -1.71 1.44 10.10
N VAL A 83 -0.51 1.87 9.66
CA VAL A 83 -0.24 2.17 8.25
C VAL A 83 -0.38 0.91 7.40
N SER A 84 0.16 -0.22 7.85
CA SER A 84 0.06 -1.47 7.12
C SER A 84 -1.38 -1.99 7.03
N ASP A 85 -2.20 -1.82 8.08
CA ASP A 85 -3.63 -2.15 8.03
C ASP A 85 -4.41 -1.25 7.05
N LEU A 86 -4.03 0.03 6.95
CA LEU A 86 -4.64 0.97 6.01
C LEU A 86 -4.35 0.57 4.55
N TYR A 87 -3.10 0.28 4.20
CA TYR A 87 -2.73 -0.13 2.84
C TYR A 87 -3.26 -1.53 2.48
N THR A 88 -3.18 -2.51 3.36
CA THR A 88 -3.75 -3.85 3.10
C THR A 88 -5.27 -3.77 2.93
N GLY A 89 -5.96 -2.97 3.75
CA GLY A 89 -7.38 -2.70 3.61
C GLY A 89 -7.75 -1.92 2.34
N MET A 90 -6.90 -0.99 1.90
CA MET A 90 -7.03 -0.30 0.61
C MET A 90 -7.06 -1.29 -0.55
N VAL A 91 -6.06 -2.17 -0.62
CA VAL A 91 -5.90 -3.13 -1.71
C VAL A 91 -7.06 -4.12 -1.76
N SER A 92 -7.51 -4.61 -0.60
CA SER A 92 -8.69 -5.47 -0.52
C SER A 92 -9.96 -4.77 -1.05
N ARG A 93 -10.16 -3.49 -0.72
CA ARG A 93 -11.29 -2.70 -1.23
C ARG A 93 -11.19 -2.44 -2.73
N LEU A 94 -9.99 -2.17 -3.25
CA LEU A 94 -9.75 -2.01 -4.69
C LEU A 94 -10.04 -3.31 -5.46
N GLN A 95 -9.59 -4.47 -4.94
CA GLN A 95 -9.91 -5.78 -5.53
C GLN A 95 -11.43 -6.04 -5.56
N ALA A 96 -12.15 -5.61 -4.53
CA ALA A 96 -13.60 -5.77 -4.44
C ALA A 96 -14.38 -4.95 -5.48
N LEU A 97 -13.78 -3.91 -6.07
CA LEU A 97 -14.35 -3.17 -7.20
C LEU A 97 -14.42 -3.99 -8.48
N GLY A 98 -13.63 -5.07 -8.58
CA GLY A 98 -13.57 -5.94 -9.74
C GLY A 98 -12.65 -5.41 -10.85
N THR A 99 -12.72 -6.04 -12.02
CA THR A 99 -11.90 -5.68 -13.19
C THR A 99 -12.71 -4.76 -14.11
N PRO A 100 -12.09 -3.71 -14.69
CA PRO A 100 -12.78 -2.84 -15.63
C PRO A 100 -13.07 -3.57 -16.95
N THR A 101 -14.12 -3.14 -17.66
CA THR A 101 -14.41 -3.61 -19.02
C THR A 101 -13.36 -3.18 -20.04
N GLU A 102 -12.65 -2.09 -19.75
CA GLU A 102 -11.68 -1.42 -20.62
C GLU A 102 -10.31 -1.42 -19.95
N ASP A 103 -9.24 -1.43 -20.74
CA ASP A 103 -7.86 -1.36 -20.25
C ASP A 103 -7.50 -2.40 -19.16
N ALA A 104 -8.13 -3.58 -19.20
CA ALA A 104 -7.95 -4.63 -18.19
C ALA A 104 -6.48 -5.05 -17.97
N SER A 105 -5.64 -5.00 -19.01
CA SER A 105 -4.20 -5.26 -18.88
C SER A 105 -3.47 -4.18 -18.08
N THR A 106 -3.82 -2.91 -18.28
CA THR A 106 -3.24 -1.78 -17.54
C THR A 106 -3.70 -1.83 -16.08
N TYR A 107 -4.98 -2.15 -15.85
CA TYR A 107 -5.50 -2.38 -14.51
C TYR A 107 -4.82 -3.55 -13.80
N ALA A 108 -4.56 -4.65 -14.51
CA ALA A 108 -3.84 -5.80 -13.94
C ALA A 108 -2.43 -5.44 -13.47
N ASN A 109 -1.72 -4.56 -14.20
CA ASN A 109 -0.41 -4.07 -13.77
C ASN A 109 -0.52 -3.22 -12.50
N PHE A 110 -1.52 -2.34 -12.42
CA PHE A 110 -1.81 -1.58 -11.20
C PHE A 110 -2.13 -2.50 -10.01
N MET A 111 -3.00 -3.50 -10.20
CA MET A 111 -3.34 -4.44 -9.13
C MET A 111 -2.15 -5.29 -8.69
N ALA A 112 -1.25 -5.68 -9.59
CA ALA A 112 -0.01 -6.36 -9.22
C ALA A 112 0.90 -5.48 -8.35
N ALA A 113 1.01 -4.19 -8.66
CA ALA A 113 1.76 -3.24 -7.83
C ALA A 113 1.10 -3.04 -6.46
N ALA A 114 -0.24 -2.93 -6.43
CA ALA A 114 -1.02 -2.83 -5.21
C ALA A 114 -0.84 -4.07 -4.31
N GLU A 115 -0.87 -5.27 -4.88
CA GLU A 115 -0.63 -6.52 -4.15
C GLU A 115 0.79 -6.62 -3.58
N GLU A 116 1.81 -6.19 -4.33
CA GLU A 116 3.18 -6.15 -3.81
C GLU A 116 3.32 -5.14 -2.65
N LEU A 117 2.70 -3.95 -2.77
CA LEU A 117 2.65 -2.99 -1.66
C LEU A 117 1.97 -3.60 -0.42
N SER A 118 0.78 -4.20 -0.60
CA SER A 118 0.06 -4.87 0.50
C SER A 118 0.89 -5.98 1.14
N LYS A 119 1.66 -6.73 0.35
CA LYS A 119 2.53 -7.80 0.85
C LYS A 119 3.68 -7.23 1.67
N VAL A 120 4.38 -6.22 1.18
CA VAL A 120 5.49 -5.58 1.90
C VAL A 120 5.03 -4.94 3.21
N GLU A 121 3.87 -4.27 3.18
CA GLU A 121 3.23 -3.74 4.39
C GLU A 121 2.84 -4.85 5.39
N GLY A 122 2.32 -5.97 4.89
CA GLY A 122 2.08 -7.15 5.71
C GLY A 122 3.36 -7.73 6.35
N GLU A 123 4.47 -7.76 5.61
CA GLU A 123 5.79 -8.17 6.12
C GLU A 123 6.27 -7.21 7.22
N ALA A 124 6.13 -5.89 7.02
CA ALA A 124 6.49 -4.87 8.00
C ALA A 124 5.68 -5.02 9.30
N LYS A 125 4.35 -5.19 9.18
CA LYS A 125 3.48 -5.44 10.33
C LYS A 125 3.88 -6.70 11.09
N LEU A 126 4.07 -7.82 10.40
CA LEU A 126 4.45 -9.08 11.05
C LEU A 126 5.83 -8.99 11.74
N ALA A 127 6.77 -8.26 11.15
CA ALA A 127 8.08 -8.02 11.77
C ALA A 127 7.94 -7.15 13.02
N ALA A 128 7.13 -6.10 12.96
CA ALA A 128 6.84 -5.20 14.08
C ALA A 128 6.17 -5.94 15.24
N GLU A 129 5.14 -6.74 14.98
CA GLU A 129 4.44 -7.57 15.98
C GLU A 129 5.37 -8.59 16.67
N ARG A 130 6.44 -9.01 15.99
CA ARG A 130 7.45 -9.96 16.50
C ARG A 130 8.67 -9.29 17.13
N GLU A 131 8.71 -7.96 17.14
CA GLU A 131 9.89 -7.18 17.54
C GLU A 131 11.17 -7.57 16.75
N ASP A 132 11.01 -8.05 15.51
CA ASP A 132 12.13 -8.45 14.64
C ASP A 132 12.64 -7.25 13.85
N THR A 133 13.61 -6.54 14.44
CA THR A 133 14.18 -5.32 13.86
C THR A 133 14.89 -5.56 12.53
N THR A 134 15.41 -6.77 12.29
CA THR A 134 16.09 -7.11 11.03
C THR A 134 15.07 -7.24 9.91
N ALA A 135 14.03 -8.05 10.12
CA ALA A 135 12.94 -8.20 9.15
C ALA A 135 12.22 -6.87 8.91
N LEU A 136 12.06 -6.05 9.95
CA LEU A 136 11.44 -4.73 9.82
C LEU A 136 12.29 -3.79 8.95
N GLY A 137 13.61 -3.79 9.11
CA GLY A 137 14.52 -3.00 8.25
C GLY A 137 14.49 -3.43 6.78
N GLU A 138 14.41 -4.74 6.53
CA GLU A 138 14.24 -5.28 5.17
C GLU A 138 12.90 -4.88 4.55
N ALA A 139 11.81 -4.99 5.30
CA ALA A 139 10.48 -4.58 4.85
C ALA A 139 10.43 -3.07 4.55
N ALA A 140 10.98 -2.23 5.43
CA ALA A 140 11.07 -0.79 5.23
C ALA A 140 11.85 -0.42 3.94
N THR A 141 12.91 -1.16 3.64
CA THR A 141 13.70 -0.96 2.40
C THR A 141 12.90 -1.31 1.14
N LYS A 142 11.98 -2.29 1.23
CA LYS A 142 11.09 -2.66 0.12
C LYS A 142 9.85 -1.75 0.01
N ALA A 143 9.43 -1.12 1.11
CA ALA A 143 8.18 -0.36 1.16
C ALA A 143 8.19 0.86 0.23
N ALA A 144 9.27 1.64 0.26
CA ALA A 144 9.41 2.82 -0.59
C ALA A 144 9.31 2.51 -2.11
N PRO A 145 10.08 1.55 -2.68
CA PRO A 145 9.94 1.23 -4.10
C PRO A 145 8.62 0.54 -4.44
N ALA A 146 8.01 -0.20 -3.51
CA ALA A 146 6.68 -0.78 -3.72
C ALA A 146 5.60 0.32 -3.82
N LEU A 147 5.67 1.34 -2.96
CA LEU A 147 4.78 2.50 -2.98
C LEU A 147 4.96 3.32 -4.26
N GLU A 148 6.21 3.63 -4.65
CA GLU A 148 6.50 4.36 -5.89
C GLU A 148 5.97 3.62 -7.13
N ASN A 149 6.11 2.30 -7.17
CA ASN A 149 5.57 1.48 -8.26
C ASN A 149 4.02 1.46 -8.25
N PHE A 150 3.40 1.43 -7.07
CA PHE A 150 1.95 1.57 -6.94
C PHE A 150 1.47 2.93 -7.46
N GLU A 151 2.08 4.04 -7.03
CA GLU A 151 1.73 5.40 -7.45
C GLU A 151 1.93 5.60 -8.96
N THR A 152 3.04 5.08 -9.50
CA THR A 152 3.34 5.13 -10.94
C THR A 152 2.29 4.38 -11.76
N THR A 153 1.96 3.15 -11.37
CA THR A 153 0.96 2.35 -12.10
C THR A 153 -0.47 2.89 -11.93
N ALA A 154 -0.76 3.51 -10.77
CA ALA A 154 -2.00 4.25 -10.53
C ALA A 154 -2.16 5.41 -11.51
N SER A 155 -1.11 6.25 -11.63
CA SER A 155 -1.07 7.38 -12.57
C SER A 155 -1.25 6.92 -14.02
N VAL A 156 -0.55 5.85 -14.42
CA VAL A 156 -0.65 5.27 -15.78
C VAL A 156 -2.07 4.78 -16.09
N PHE A 157 -2.76 4.20 -15.11
CA PHE A 157 -4.15 3.76 -15.30
C PHE A 157 -5.12 4.96 -15.36
N GLY A 158 -4.85 6.00 -14.58
CA GLY A 158 -5.62 7.25 -14.49
C GLY A 158 -6.24 7.52 -13.13
N PHE A 159 -5.79 6.85 -12.07
CA PHE A 159 -6.14 7.22 -10.70
C PHE A 159 -5.37 8.45 -10.28
N GLU A 160 -6.07 9.50 -9.85
CA GLU A 160 -5.47 10.75 -9.41
C GLU A 160 -4.98 10.61 -7.96
N GLU A 161 -5.88 10.24 -7.04
CA GLU A 161 -5.64 10.18 -5.60
C GLU A 161 -4.67 9.05 -5.21
N CYS A 162 -4.74 7.92 -5.91
CA CYS A 162 -3.81 6.81 -5.66
C CYS A 162 -2.37 7.12 -6.13
N SER A 163 -2.15 8.20 -6.89
CA SER A 163 -0.84 8.57 -7.43
C SER A 163 -0.11 9.68 -6.69
N GLU A 164 -0.79 10.41 -5.80
CA GLU A 164 -0.19 11.55 -5.08
C GLU A 164 0.44 11.17 -3.71
N GLY A 165 0.23 9.93 -3.26
CA GLY A 165 0.73 9.44 -1.98
C GLY A 165 0.03 10.06 -0.75
N PRO A 166 0.42 9.66 0.47
CA PRO A 166 -0.24 10.14 1.68
C PRO A 166 0.07 11.62 1.96
N HIS A 167 -0.96 12.47 1.89
CA HIS A 167 -0.86 13.86 2.32
C HIS A 167 -1.15 14.01 3.81
N ALA A 168 -0.28 14.75 4.50
CA ALA A 168 -0.67 15.30 5.80
C ALA A 168 -1.87 16.23 5.58
N VAL A 169 -2.90 16.08 6.42
CA VAL A 169 -4.04 17.01 6.45
C VAL A 169 -3.52 18.41 6.79
N THR A 170 -3.24 19.21 5.77
CA THR A 170 -3.17 20.66 5.93
C THR A 170 -4.57 21.09 6.33
N ALA A 171 -4.72 21.51 7.58
CA ALA A 171 -6.00 21.93 8.14
C ALA A 171 -6.71 22.84 7.13
N ALA A 172 -7.87 22.40 6.63
CA ALA A 172 -8.65 23.18 5.69
C ALA A 172 -8.88 24.60 6.27
N PRO A 173 -8.66 25.68 5.49
CA PRO A 173 -8.94 27.02 5.96
C PRO A 173 -10.46 27.19 6.01
N GLY A 174 -11.03 27.05 7.21
CA GLY A 174 -12.43 27.37 7.47
C GLY A 174 -12.62 28.84 7.83
N VAL A 175 -13.26 29.58 6.93
CA VAL A 175 -13.99 30.85 7.12
C VAL A 175 -13.23 32.19 6.96
N SER A 176 -13.85 33.07 6.17
CA SER A 176 -13.39 34.32 5.56
C SER A 176 -12.75 35.38 6.47
N SER A 177 -11.74 36.06 5.92
CA SER A 177 -11.74 37.53 5.96
C SER A 177 -11.33 38.04 4.57
N GLU A 178 -12.31 38.63 3.87
CA GLU A 178 -12.01 39.68 2.89
C GLU A 178 -11.05 40.68 3.52
N GLY A 179 -9.99 40.98 2.79
CA GLY A 179 -8.85 41.75 3.25
C GLY A 179 -7.85 41.82 2.10
N GLU A 180 -8.26 42.49 1.02
CA GLU A 180 -7.35 43.16 0.11
C GLU A 180 -6.23 43.84 0.93
N VAL A 181 -5.02 43.31 0.80
CA VAL A 181 -3.80 44.10 0.94
C VAL A 181 -2.94 43.79 -0.28
N GLU A 182 -3.14 44.63 -1.29
CA GLU A 182 -2.08 45.15 -2.12
C GLU A 182 -0.83 45.53 -1.30
N GLU A 183 0.29 45.58 -2.03
CA GLU A 183 1.60 46.11 -1.66
C GLU A 183 2.59 45.18 -0.97
N GLY A 184 3.70 44.96 -1.67
CA GLY A 184 4.98 44.72 -1.02
C GLY A 184 5.85 43.69 -1.71
N GLY A 185 6.11 43.84 -3.01
CA GLY A 185 7.30 43.24 -3.61
C GLY A 185 8.52 43.72 -2.83
N VAL A 186 9.16 42.82 -2.10
CA VAL A 186 10.53 43.00 -1.64
C VAL A 186 11.35 42.00 -2.44
N GLU A 187 11.97 42.50 -3.50
CA GLU A 187 13.13 41.87 -4.10
C GLU A 187 14.18 41.74 -3.00
N ALA A 188 14.27 40.55 -2.41
CA ALA A 188 15.43 40.18 -1.63
C ALA A 188 16.57 39.94 -2.63
N GLU A 189 17.41 40.96 -2.83
CA GLU A 189 18.77 40.78 -3.29
C GLU A 189 19.41 39.69 -2.43
N ILE A 190 19.62 38.52 -3.03
CA ILE A 190 20.45 37.47 -2.47
C ILE A 190 21.87 37.99 -2.59
N GLU A 191 22.43 38.45 -1.47
CA GLU A 191 23.84 38.77 -1.33
C GLU A 191 24.63 37.47 -1.57
N GLU A 192 25.32 37.40 -2.71
CA GLU A 192 26.20 36.30 -3.08
C GLU A 192 27.27 36.13 -2.00
N VAL A 193 27.17 35.04 -1.23
CA VAL A 193 28.22 34.63 -0.32
C VAL A 193 29.36 34.07 -1.17
N PRO A 194 30.59 34.60 -1.06
CA PRO A 194 31.71 34.14 -1.87
C PRO A 194 32.02 32.67 -1.58
N GLU A 195 32.14 31.89 -2.66
CA GLU A 195 32.63 30.52 -2.67
C GLU A 195 34.01 30.47 -2.01
N ALA A 196 34.10 29.78 -0.88
CA ALA A 196 35.38 29.42 -0.29
C ALA A 196 35.98 28.28 -1.14
N GLU A 197 37.05 28.60 -1.87
CA GLU A 197 37.88 27.63 -2.57
C GLU A 197 38.43 26.62 -1.53
N ILE A 198 37.92 25.40 -1.59
CA ILE A 198 38.44 24.28 -0.81
C ILE A 198 39.66 23.77 -1.59
N GLU A 199 40.85 24.06 -1.07
CA GLU A 199 42.10 23.53 -1.59
C GLU A 199 42.05 21.99 -1.58
N GLU A 200 42.11 21.41 -2.77
CA GLU A 200 42.17 19.97 -3.01
C GLU A 200 43.57 19.47 -2.60
N GLU A 201 43.67 18.86 -1.42
CA GLU A 201 44.89 18.16 -1.00
C GLU A 201 45.02 16.85 -1.78
N VAL A 202 45.91 16.88 -2.77
CA VAL A 202 46.27 15.76 -3.64
C VAL A 202 46.91 14.65 -2.81
N VAL A 203 46.19 13.55 -2.63
CA VAL A 203 46.73 12.32 -2.04
C VAL A 203 47.50 11.56 -3.13
N PRO A 204 48.76 11.15 -2.88
CA PRO A 204 49.61 10.52 -3.90
C PRO A 204 49.09 9.14 -4.34
N GLU A 205 49.10 8.92 -5.65
CA GLU A 205 48.89 7.63 -6.32
C GLU A 205 49.97 6.62 -5.87
N GLU A 206 49.55 5.54 -5.22
CA GLU A 206 50.40 4.37 -4.99
C GLU A 206 50.26 3.42 -6.21
N GLU A 207 51.31 3.36 -7.03
CA GLU A 207 51.51 2.36 -8.08
C GLU A 207 51.44 0.94 -7.47
N VAL A 208 50.40 0.19 -7.80
CA VAL A 208 50.41 -1.28 -7.67
C VAL A 208 50.67 -1.92 -9.03
N ALA A 209 51.84 -2.55 -9.11
CA ALA A 209 52.42 -3.21 -10.28
C ALA A 209 51.55 -4.35 -10.85
N PRO A 210 51.69 -4.66 -12.15
CA PRO A 210 51.09 -5.85 -12.76
C PRO A 210 51.96 -7.09 -12.50
N GLU A 211 51.53 -7.98 -11.60
CA GLU A 211 52.11 -9.31 -11.49
C GLU A 211 51.29 -10.32 -12.31
N THR A 212 52.02 -10.96 -13.21
CA THR A 212 51.59 -12.02 -14.12
C THR A 212 51.76 -13.38 -13.45
N GLY A 213 50.88 -14.34 -13.74
CA GLY A 213 51.24 -15.77 -13.73
C GLY A 213 50.51 -16.69 -12.73
N GLY A 214 49.94 -17.77 -13.26
CA GLY A 214 49.40 -18.91 -12.52
C GLY A 214 48.13 -19.44 -13.21
N ALA A 215 48.17 -20.19 -14.32
CA ALA A 215 48.64 -21.57 -14.50
C ALA A 215 47.93 -22.60 -13.60
N GLY A 216 47.04 -23.39 -14.23
CA GLY A 216 46.81 -24.79 -13.89
C GLY A 216 45.54 -25.11 -13.09
N GLY A 217 44.59 -25.80 -13.72
CA GLY A 217 43.43 -26.37 -13.02
C GLY A 217 42.36 -26.94 -13.95
N GLU A 218 42.73 -27.90 -14.80
CA GLU A 218 41.79 -28.85 -15.39
C GLU A 218 41.03 -29.59 -14.27
N ILE A 219 39.71 -29.76 -14.39
CA ILE A 219 39.04 -31.07 -14.32
C ILE A 219 37.57 -30.99 -14.76
N GLU A 220 37.24 -31.94 -15.61
CA GLU A 220 35.97 -32.68 -15.78
C GLU A 220 34.72 -31.96 -16.32
N GLU A 221 34.69 -31.95 -17.65
CA GLU A 221 33.61 -32.46 -18.50
C GLU A 221 32.70 -33.52 -17.82
N ALA A 222 31.41 -33.22 -17.70
CA ALA A 222 30.35 -34.22 -17.59
C ALA A 222 29.17 -33.81 -18.47
N ALA A 223 28.85 -34.70 -19.40
CA ALA A 223 27.89 -34.59 -20.49
C ALA A 223 26.41 -34.55 -20.03
N PRO A 224 25.48 -34.17 -20.92
CA PRO A 224 24.04 -34.25 -20.69
C PRO A 224 23.44 -35.55 -21.26
N GLU A 225 22.62 -36.26 -20.47
CA GLU A 225 21.64 -37.27 -20.92
C GLU A 225 20.49 -37.26 -19.90
N GLU A 226 19.28 -36.86 -20.30
CA GLU A 226 18.17 -37.68 -20.83
C GLU A 226 17.15 -38.10 -19.73
N ALA A 227 15.93 -37.55 -19.90
CA ALA A 227 14.62 -38.23 -19.83
C ALA A 227 13.93 -38.58 -18.47
N PRO A 228 12.59 -38.82 -18.52
CA PRO A 228 11.60 -38.47 -17.49
C PRO A 228 11.04 -39.66 -16.69
N GLU A 229 10.44 -39.39 -15.53
CA GLU A 229 9.57 -40.33 -14.80
C GLU A 229 8.40 -39.48 -14.21
N GLU A 230 7.18 -39.57 -14.75
CA GLU A 230 6.12 -40.51 -14.37
C GLU A 230 5.73 -40.53 -12.87
N GLY A 231 4.49 -40.11 -12.60
CA GLY A 231 3.56 -40.96 -11.85
C GLY A 231 3.31 -40.69 -10.36
N GLY A 232 2.04 -40.39 -10.04
CA GLY A 232 1.41 -40.68 -8.74
C GLY A 232 1.05 -39.44 -7.92
N SER A 233 -0.10 -39.33 -7.25
CA SER A 233 -1.17 -40.29 -7.02
C SER A 233 -2.43 -39.51 -6.57
N SER A 234 -3.57 -39.99 -7.05
CA SER A 234 -4.93 -39.59 -6.70
C SER A 234 -5.26 -39.75 -5.21
N GLY A 235 -5.99 -38.78 -4.66
CA GLY A 235 -6.59 -38.89 -3.32
C GLY A 235 -7.82 -38.01 -3.17
N GLY A 236 -8.90 -38.34 -3.89
CA GLY A 236 -10.22 -37.80 -3.64
C GLY A 236 -10.89 -38.53 -2.48
N VAL A 237 -11.46 -37.77 -1.54
CA VAL A 237 -12.44 -38.28 -0.57
C VAL A 237 -13.64 -37.34 -0.64
N GLY A 238 -14.75 -37.88 -1.14
CA GLY A 238 -16.03 -37.17 -1.25
C GLY A 238 -16.81 -37.12 0.08
N PRO A 239 -17.96 -36.45 0.10
CA PRO A 239 -18.75 -36.23 1.31
C PRO A 239 -19.62 -37.43 1.68
N GLY A 240 -19.82 -37.61 2.98
CA GLY A 240 -20.96 -38.29 3.58
C GLY A 240 -21.88 -37.27 4.24
#